data_AF-A0A1D3TS51-F1
#
_entry.id   AF-A0A1D3TS51-F1
#
_cell.length_a   1.000
_cell.length_b   1.000
_cell.length_c   1.000
_cell.angle_alpha   90.00
_cell.angle_beta   90.00
_cell.angle_gamma   90.00
#
_symmetry.space_group_name_H-M   'P 1'
#
loop_
_entity.id
_entity.type
_entity.pdbx_description
1 polymer ?
#
loop_
_entity_poly.entity_id
_entity_poly.type
_entity_poly.pdbx_seq_one_letter_code
_entity_poly.pdbx_strand_id
1 'polypeptide(L)'
;MGDGYGKYSTSMVREDPLTVVEWMISLIILMIPVVNIIMTFVWAFGSGNITRKNFCRASLIMAVLGTVIAIIIALATFMSLRLSI
;
A
#
# COMPACT_ATOMS: atom_id res chain seq x y z
N MET A 1 46.38 -13.06 4.83
CA MET A 1 45.06 -13.63 5.19
C MET A 1 44.02 -12.59 4.78
N GLY A 2 43.46 -12.71 3.57
CA GLY A 2 42.39 -11.82 3.10
C GLY A 2 41.07 -12.36 3.62
N ASP A 3 40.56 -11.73 4.66
CA ASP A 3 39.44 -12.19 5.47
C ASP A 3 38.11 -11.75 4.86
N GLY A 4 37.32 -12.74 4.45
CA GLY A 4 36.08 -12.64 3.68
C GLY A 4 34.93 -11.85 4.32
N TYR A 5 35.19 -10.92 5.23
CA TYR A 5 34.21 -10.00 5.82
C TYR A 5 33.61 -9.02 4.80
N GLY A 6 34.29 -8.76 3.68
CA GLY A 6 33.80 -7.86 2.64
C GLY A 6 32.54 -8.33 1.90
N LYS A 7 32.18 -9.63 2.00
CA LYS A 7 31.00 -10.20 1.30
C LYS A 7 29.76 -10.31 2.18
N TYR A 8 29.93 -10.49 3.49
CA TYR A 8 28.80 -10.64 4.42
C TYR A 8 28.14 -9.30 4.77
N SER A 9 28.88 -8.18 4.70
CA SER A 9 28.32 -6.84 4.89
C SER A 9 27.32 -6.41 3.80
N THR A 10 27.31 -7.10 2.66
CA THR A 10 26.36 -6.87 1.55
C THR A 10 25.10 -7.77 1.64
N SER A 11 24.98 -8.61 2.68
CA SER A 11 23.92 -9.63 2.76
C SER A 11 22.82 -9.36 3.79
N MET A 12 22.95 -8.31 4.61
CA MET A 12 21.75 -7.59 5.07
C MET A 12 21.28 -6.79 3.87
N VAL A 13 20.57 -7.45 2.96
CA VAL A 13 20.03 -6.89 1.72
C VAL A 13 19.05 -5.78 2.11
N ARG A 14 19.59 -4.62 2.46
CA ARG A 14 18.85 -3.38 2.60
C ARG A 14 18.44 -3.07 1.19
N GLU A 15 17.17 -3.28 0.89
CA GLU A 15 16.64 -2.74 -0.33
C GLU A 15 16.77 -1.24 -0.28
N ASP A 16 17.45 -0.67 -1.28
CA ASP A 16 17.64 0.76 -1.38
C ASP A 16 16.27 1.44 -1.44
N PRO A 17 16.06 2.54 -0.70
CA PRO A 17 14.79 3.25 -0.76
C PRO A 17 14.53 3.72 -2.21
N LEU A 18 13.27 3.69 -2.62
CA LEU A 18 12.90 4.25 -3.92
C LEU A 18 13.31 5.71 -4.02
N THR A 19 13.83 6.08 -5.19
CA THR A 19 14.17 7.47 -5.51
C THR A 19 12.92 8.33 -5.63
N VAL A 20 13.10 9.66 -5.55
CA VAL A 20 11.98 10.61 -5.66
C VAL A 20 11.24 10.45 -7.00
N VAL A 21 11.96 10.24 -8.10
CA VAL A 21 11.37 10.09 -9.44
C VAL A 21 10.51 8.82 -9.52
N GLU A 22 10.96 7.71 -8.94
CA GLU A 22 10.17 6.46 -8.89
C GLU A 22 8.88 6.63 -8.06
N TRP A 23 8.94 7.40 -6.97
CA TRP A 23 7.75 7.79 -6.22
C TRP A 23 6.81 8.67 -7.04
N MET A 24 7.33 9.65 -7.78
CA MET A 24 6.49 10.49 -8.64
C MET A 24 5.75 9.65 -9.68
N ILE A 25 6.44 8.73 -10.37
CA ILE A 25 5.81 7.82 -11.33
C ILE A 25 4.74 6.97 -10.65
N SER A 26 5.04 6.45 -9.46
CA SER A 26 4.08 5.66 -8.68
C SER A 26 2.82 6.47 -8.34
N LEU A 27 2.97 7.72 -7.91
CA LEU A 27 1.86 8.61 -7.58
C LEU A 27 1.02 8.99 -8.82
N ILE A 28 1.65 9.20 -9.97
CA ILE A 28 0.95 9.48 -11.24
C ILE A 28 0.09 8.29 -11.65
N ILE A 29 0.61 7.06 -11.52
CA ILE A 29 -0.16 5.84 -11.80
C ILE A 29 -1.35 5.72 -10.83
N LEU A 30 -1.14 6.03 -9.56
CA LEU A 30 -2.20 6.01 -8.53
C LEU A 30 -3.26 7.12 -8.72
N MET A 31 -3.00 8.14 -9.54
CA MET A 31 -4.02 9.14 -9.85
C MET A 31 -5.15 8.59 -10.73
N ILE A 32 -4.88 7.56 -11.53
CA ILE A 32 -5.88 6.93 -12.37
C ILE A 32 -6.69 5.95 -11.51
N PRO A 33 -7.99 6.14 -11.27
CA PRO A 33 -8.73 5.40 -10.23
C PRO A 33 -8.71 3.88 -10.40
N VAL A 34 -8.94 3.39 -11.63
CA VAL A 34 -8.99 1.95 -11.93
C VAL A 34 -7.60 1.32 -11.83
N VAL A 35 -6.60 2.01 -12.39
CA VAL A 35 -5.21 1.54 -12.37
C VAL A 35 -4.66 1.57 -10.96
N ASN A 36 -5.02 2.56 -10.15
CA ASN A 36 -4.63 2.66 -8.74
C ASN A 36 -4.99 1.38 -7.98
N ILE A 37 -6.24 0.93 -8.08
CA ILE A 37 -6.68 -0.28 -7.39
C ILE A 37 -5.85 -1.48 -7.86
N ILE A 38 -5.79 -1.73 -9.18
CA ILE A 38 -5.05 -2.87 -9.75
C ILE A 38 -3.57 -2.83 -9.35
N MET A 39 -2.91 -1.68 -9.52
CA MET A 39 -1.48 -1.52 -9.24
C MET A 39 -1.17 -1.64 -7.76
N THR A 40 -2.08 -1.22 -6.87
CA THR A 40 -1.92 -1.41 -5.43
C THR A 40 -1.90 -2.90 -5.08
N PHE A 41 -2.72 -3.74 -5.72
CA PHE A 41 -2.63 -5.21 -5.57
C PHE A 41 -1.33 -5.77 -6.15
N VAL A 42 -0.96 -5.37 -7.36
CA VAL A 42 0.27 -5.81 -8.04
C VAL A 42 1.51 -5.49 -7.21
N TRP A 43 1.60 -4.30 -6.62
CA TRP A 43 2.73 -3.90 -5.79
C TRP A 43 2.68 -4.42 -4.35
N ALA A 44 1.49 -4.62 -3.77
CA ALA A 44 1.36 -5.17 -2.41
C ALA A 44 1.72 -6.65 -2.31
N PHE A 45 1.44 -7.43 -3.37
CA PHE A 45 1.63 -8.88 -3.41
C PHE A 45 2.73 -9.33 -4.38
N GLY A 46 3.20 -8.46 -5.27
CA GLY A 46 4.29 -8.76 -6.19
C GLY A 46 5.68 -8.70 -5.57
N SER A 47 6.68 -9.04 -6.39
CA SER A 47 8.10 -8.87 -6.10
C SER A 47 8.55 -7.45 -6.43
N GLY A 48 9.29 -6.81 -5.53
CA GLY A 48 9.85 -5.48 -5.73
C GLY A 48 10.12 -4.77 -4.41
N ASN A 49 10.42 -3.47 -4.51
CA ASN A 49 10.89 -2.66 -3.39
C ASN A 49 9.98 -2.75 -2.15
N ILE A 50 10.54 -3.14 -1.01
CA ILE A 50 9.83 -3.30 0.25
C ILE A 50 9.13 -2.02 0.71
N THR A 51 9.71 -0.85 0.43
CA THR A 51 9.12 0.45 0.79
C THR A 51 7.81 0.68 0.04
N ARG A 52 7.79 0.42 -1.27
CA ARG A 52 6.58 0.56 -2.10
C ARG A 52 5.53 -0.49 -1.73
N LYS A 53 5.97 -1.72 -1.50
CA LYS A 53 5.10 -2.82 -1.10
C LYS A 53 4.41 -2.53 0.25
N ASN A 54 5.15 -2.02 1.23
CA ASN A 54 4.57 -1.63 2.52
C ASN A 54 3.60 -0.46 2.39
N PHE A 55 3.89 0.53 1.52
CA PHE A 55 2.95 1.60 1.21
C PHE A 55 1.64 1.06 0.63
N CYS A 56 1.70 0.19 -0.40
CA CYS A 56 0.49 -0.37 -1.00
C CYS A 56 -0.31 -1.23 -0.03
N ARG A 57 0.35 -1.99 0.85
CA ARG A 57 -0.31 -2.73 1.93
C ARG A 57 -1.02 -1.80 2.91
N ALA A 58 -0.38 -0.69 3.29
CA ALA A 58 -1.01 0.32 4.14
C ALA A 58 -2.22 0.97 3.45
N SER A 59 -2.13 1.28 2.16
CA SER A 59 -3.24 1.79 1.36
C SER A 59 -4.42 0.82 1.33
N LEU A 60 -4.18 -0.49 1.19
CA LEU A 60 -5.24 -1.51 1.25
C LEU A 60 -5.90 -1.57 2.63
N ILE A 61 -5.11 -1.53 3.71
CA ILE A 61 -5.64 -1.52 5.08
C ILE A 61 -6.51 -0.27 5.30
N MET A 62 -6.04 0.89 4.84
CA MET A 62 -6.81 2.15 4.91
C MET A 62 -8.10 2.08 4.11
N ALA A 63 -8.07 1.48 2.92
CA ALA A 63 -9.27 1.27 2.11
C ALA A 63 -10.29 0.39 2.82
N VAL A 64 -9.86 -0.76 3.35
CA VAL A 64 -10.73 -1.67 4.13
C VAL A 64 -11.31 -0.98 5.36
N LEU A 65 -10.47 -0.27 6.12
CA LEU A 65 -10.90 0.48 7.30
C LEU A 65 -11.97 1.53 6.94
N GLY A 66 -11.73 2.31 5.87
CA GLY A 66 -12.69 3.29 5.37
C GLY A 66 -14.01 2.66 4.94
N THR A 67 -13.96 1.52 4.23
CA THR A 67 -15.15 0.76 3.85
C THR A 67 -15.94 0.27 5.06
N VAL A 68 -15.27 -0.28 6.08
CA VAL A 68 -15.94 -0.75 7.31
C VAL A 68 -16.66 0.39 8.03
N ILE A 69 -15.99 1.53 8.21
CA ILE A 69 -16.61 2.72 8.82
C ILE A 69 -17.82 3.20 8.00
N ALA A 70 -17.67 3.27 6.68
CA ALA A 70 -18.75 3.68 5.79
C ALA A 70 -19.98 2.75 5.88
N ILE A 71 -19.75 1.44 5.96
CA ILE A 71 -20.83 0.45 6.15
C ILE A 71 -21.55 0.67 7.48
N ILE A 72 -20.82 0.87 8.59
CA ILE A 72 -21.43 1.11 9.91
C ILE A 72 -22.32 2.36 9.87
N ILE A 73 -21.80 3.45 9.30
CA ILE A 73 -22.56 4.71 9.15
C ILE A 73 -23.79 4.49 8.26
N ALA A 74 -23.63 3.81 7.12
CA ALA A 74 -24.73 3.52 6.21
C ALA A 74 -25.83 2.68 6.88
N LEU A 75 -25.47 1.64 7.65
CA LEU A 75 -26.43 0.84 8.39
C LEU A 75 -27.12 1.61 9.52
N ALA A 76 -26.37 2.41 10.28
CA ALA A 76 -26.93 3.21 11.37
C ALA A 76 -27.90 4.28 10.84
N THR A 77 -27.51 5.00 9.78
CA THR A 77 -28.36 6.01 9.13
C THR A 77 -29.57 5.37 8.47
N PHE A 78 -29.38 4.28 7.73
CA PHE A 78 -30.47 3.52 7.14
C PHE A 78 -31.45 3.03 8.22
N MET A 79 -30.99 2.43 9.31
CA MET A 79 -31.86 1.97 10.39
C MET A 79 -32.62 3.13 11.04
N SER A 80 -31.95 4.26 11.28
CA SER A 80 -32.57 5.47 11.84
C SER A 80 -33.67 6.03 10.94
N LEU A 81 -33.41 6.10 9.63
CA LEU A 81 -34.38 6.53 8.61
C LEU A 81 -35.62 5.63 8.55
N ARG A 82 -35.44 4.33 8.79
CA ARG A 82 -36.52 3.31 8.74
C ARG A 82 -37.38 3.29 10.00
N LEU A 83 -36.85 3.76 11.12
CA LEU A 83 -37.58 3.93 12.38
C LEU A 83 -38.39 5.24 12.43
N SER A 84 -38.03 6.22 11.60
CA SER A 84 -38.65 7.55 11.56
C SER A 84 -39.80 7.71 10.56
N ILE A 85 -40.12 6.67 9.78
CA ILE A 85 -41.20 6.64 8.76
C ILE A 85 -42.20 5.56 9.18
#